data_AF-A0A087TWP2-F1
#
_entry.id   AF-A0A087TWP2-F1
#
_cell.length_a   1.000
_cell.length_b   1.000
_cell.length_c   1.000
_cell.angle_alpha   90.00
_cell.angle_beta   90.00
_cell.angle_gamma   90.00
#
_symmetry.space_group_name_H-M   'P 1'
#
loop_
_entity.id
_entity.type
_entity.pdbx_description
1 polymer ?
#
loop_
_entity_poly.entity_id
_entity_poly.type
_entity_poly.pdbx_seq_one_letter_code
_entity_poly.pdbx_strand_id
1 'polypeptide(L)'
;MKRQYFLQFLFFENLNQQSDVSKPNKILLTDAIRTAYGTIHTLPLAIACMDFKFIGGSMGSVVGEKITQLINHCLAHQTPLLIISKSGGALIN
;
A
#
# COMPACT_ATOMS: atom_id res chain seq x y z
N MET A 1 17.91 22.44 -13.65
CA MET A 1 18.21 21.25 -12.82
C MET A 1 16.94 20.43 -12.65
N LYS A 2 16.65 19.49 -13.56
CA LYS A 2 15.44 18.64 -13.51
C LYS A 2 15.67 17.55 -12.47
N ARG A 3 14.98 17.61 -11.33
CA ARG A 3 14.96 16.57 -10.30
C ARG A 3 14.10 15.41 -10.82
N GLN A 4 14.72 14.49 -11.57
CA GLN A 4 14.05 13.33 -12.13
C GLN A 4 13.99 12.24 -11.06
N TYR A 5 12.98 12.31 -10.19
CA TYR A 5 12.66 11.24 -9.26
C TYR A 5 12.06 10.08 -10.04
N PHE A 6 12.90 9.14 -10.48
CA PHE A 6 12.44 7.92 -11.17
C PHE A 6 11.91 6.95 -10.10
N LEU A 7 10.59 6.98 -9.90
CA LEU A 7 9.85 6.07 -9.02
C LEU A 7 9.21 4.99 -9.90
N GLN A 8 9.69 3.76 -9.80
CA GLN A 8 9.11 2.62 -10.53
C GLN A 8 8.50 1.66 -9.52
N PHE A 9 7.18 1.74 -9.31
CA PHE A 9 6.45 0.89 -8.39
C PHE A 9 5.44 0.01 -9.12
N LEU A 10 5.36 -1.25 -8.71
CA LEU A 10 4.28 -2.16 -9.04
C LEU A 10 3.35 -2.28 -7.84
N PHE A 11 2.04 -2.22 -8.09
CA PHE A 11 1.05 -2.46 -7.04
C PHE A 11 1.13 -3.91 -6.58
N PHE A 12 1.17 -4.08 -5.26
CA PHE A 12 1.15 -5.39 -4.63
C PHE A 12 -0.33 -5.83 -4.50
N GLU A 13 -0.90 -6.25 -5.62
CA GLU A 13 -2.29 -6.72 -5.69
C GLU A 13 -2.40 -8.20 -5.27
N ASN A 14 -3.45 -8.52 -4.52
CA ASN A 14 -3.90 -9.91 -4.36
C ASN A 14 -4.69 -10.32 -5.61
N LEU A 15 -4.42 -11.50 -6.17
CA LEU A 15 -5.08 -12.04 -7.38
C LEU A 15 -6.61 -12.28 -7.25
N ASN A 16 -7.24 -11.92 -6.12
CA ASN A 16 -8.62 -12.30 -5.79
C ASN A 16 -9.62 -11.13 -5.70
N GLN A 17 -9.24 -9.89 -6.04
CA GLN A 17 -10.22 -8.79 -6.12
C GLN A 17 -10.50 -8.45 -7.59
N GLN A 18 -11.60 -9.00 -8.09
CA GLN A 18 -12.11 -8.76 -9.42
C GLN A 18 -12.51 -7.28 -9.55
N SER A 19 -11.81 -6.55 -10.40
CA SER A 19 -12.15 -5.18 -10.77
C SER A 19 -13.42 -5.20 -11.63
N ASP A 20 -14.47 -4.56 -11.15
CA ASP A 20 -15.62 -4.21 -11.99
C ASP A 20 -15.13 -3.20 -13.04
N VAL A 21 -15.00 -3.67 -14.29
CA VAL A 21 -14.38 -2.99 -15.45
C VAL A 21 -15.22 -1.80 -15.96
N SER A 22 -16.32 -1.46 -15.29
CA SER A 22 -17.37 -0.58 -15.84
C SER A 22 -17.22 0.92 -15.54
N LYS A 23 -16.15 1.41 -14.88
CA LYS A 23 -15.96 2.86 -14.62
C LYS A 23 -14.53 3.35 -14.90
N PRO A 24 -14.31 4.21 -15.91
CA PRO A 24 -13.00 4.81 -16.14
C PRO A 24 -12.75 5.85 -15.03
N ASN A 25 -11.59 5.77 -14.36
CA ASN A 25 -11.08 6.73 -13.38
C ASN A 25 -11.81 6.85 -12.03
N LYS A 26 -12.29 5.74 -11.46
CA LYS A 26 -12.42 5.66 -10.00
C LYS A 26 -11.48 4.57 -9.50
N ILE A 27 -10.43 4.97 -8.80
CA ILE A 27 -9.66 4.05 -7.96
C ILE A 27 -10.65 3.56 -6.91
N LEU A 28 -11.26 2.39 -7.11
CA LEU A 28 -12.09 1.76 -6.10
C LEU A 28 -11.17 1.47 -4.91
N LEU A 29 -11.32 2.27 -3.86
CA LEU A 29 -10.73 2.01 -2.55
C LEU A 29 -11.44 0.76 -2.04
N THR A 30 -10.79 -0.40 -2.16
CA THR A 30 -11.32 -1.66 -1.66
C THR A 30 -10.92 -1.90 -0.21
N ASP A 31 -9.89 -1.20 0.31
CA ASP A 31 -9.41 -1.28 1.69
C ASP A 31 -8.72 0.02 2.16
N ALA A 32 -8.46 0.14 3.48
CA ALA A 32 -7.79 1.28 4.11
C ALA A 32 -6.26 1.32 3.90
N ILE A 33 -5.69 0.49 3.03
CA ILE A 33 -4.25 0.46 2.76
C ILE A 33 -3.93 0.15 1.30
N ARG A 34 -2.89 0.83 0.79
CA ARG A 34 -2.26 0.57 -0.50
C ARG A 34 -0.82 0.13 -0.28
N THR A 35 -0.44 -0.97 -0.92
CA THR A 35 0.90 -1.54 -0.86
C THR A 35 1.51 -1.57 -2.24
N ALA A 36 2.80 -1.26 -2.32
CA ALA A 36 3.56 -1.29 -3.56
C ALA A 36 5.01 -1.65 -3.27
N TYR A 37 5.69 -2.19 -4.27
CA TYR A 37 7.12 -2.46 -4.22
C TYR A 37 7.76 -1.97 -5.51
N GLY A 38 9.02 -1.57 -5.44
CA GLY A 38 9.64 -0.89 -6.54
C GLY A 38 11.03 -0.40 -6.24
N THR A 39 11.44 0.59 -7.02
CA THR A 39 12.73 1.24 -6.84
C THR A 39 12.57 2.75 -6.74
N ILE A 40 13.34 3.35 -5.83
CA ILE A 40 13.65 4.77 -5.85
C ILE A 40 15.05 4.89 -6.46
N HIS A 41 15.13 5.42 -7.67
CA HIS A 41 16.33 5.36 -8.51
C HIS A 41 16.74 3.91 -8.79
N THR A 42 17.68 3.37 -8.01
CA THR A 42 18.17 1.98 -8.10
C THR A 42 18.01 1.23 -6.78
N LEU A 43 17.54 1.89 -5.72
CA LEU A 43 17.39 1.30 -4.39
C LEU A 43 16.02 0.66 -4.28
N PRO A 44 15.92 -0.64 -3.94
CA PRO A 44 14.64 -1.29 -3.76
C PRO A 44 13.92 -0.71 -2.54
N LEU A 45 12.61 -0.56 -2.64
CA LEU A 45 11.76 -0.08 -1.56
C LEU A 45 10.37 -0.71 -1.67
N ALA A 46 9.88 -1.19 -0.54
CA ALA A 46 8.47 -1.51 -0.35
C ALA A 46 7.79 -0.37 0.41
N ILE A 47 6.59 0.00 0.00
CA ILE A 47 5.80 1.07 0.60
C ILE A 47 4.41 0.56 0.92
N ALA A 48 3.93 0.85 2.13
CA ALA A 48 2.52 0.79 2.48
C ALA A 48 2.01 2.19 2.85
N CYS A 49 0.84 2.58 2.36
CA CYS A 49 0.22 3.86 2.66
C CYS A 49 -1.23 3.64 3.10
N MET A 50 -1.56 4.13 4.29
CA MET A 50 -2.93 4.06 4.82
C MET A 50 -3.80 5.18 4.24
N ASP A 51 -5.06 4.86 3.91
CA ASP A 51 -6.04 5.83 3.43
C ASP A 51 -7.16 6.03 4.45
N PHE A 52 -7.13 7.17 5.14
CA PHE A 52 -8.16 7.57 6.10
C PHE A 52 -9.55 7.75 5.48
N LYS A 53 -9.64 8.06 4.18
CA LYS A 53 -10.94 8.23 3.50
C LYS A 53 -11.73 6.94 3.47
N PHE A 54 -11.07 5.79 3.59
CA PHE A 54 -11.72 4.49 3.67
C PHE A 54 -11.99 4.13 5.13
N ILE A 55 -13.25 4.22 5.56
CA ILE A 55 -13.74 3.83 6.90
C ILE A 55 -12.85 4.37 8.04
N GLY A 56 -12.43 5.64 7.94
CA GLY A 56 -11.60 6.29 8.95
C GLY A 56 -10.17 5.74 9.09
N GLY A 57 -9.68 4.99 8.10
CA GLY A 57 -8.35 4.37 8.15
C GLY A 57 -8.26 3.22 9.18
N SER A 58 -9.39 2.61 9.53
CA SER A 58 -9.44 1.54 10.53
C SER A 58 -8.66 0.31 10.07
N MET A 59 -7.87 -0.29 10.98
CA MET A 59 -7.15 -1.53 10.74
C MET A 59 -8.07 -2.74 10.94
N GLY A 60 -8.72 -3.18 9.85
CA GLY A 60 -9.40 -4.48 9.78
C GLY A 60 -8.45 -5.63 9.41
N SER A 61 -8.97 -6.86 9.35
CA SER A 61 -8.21 -8.07 8.99
C SER A 61 -7.47 -7.95 7.65
N VAL A 62 -8.11 -7.36 6.64
CA VAL A 62 -7.51 -7.18 5.30
C VAL A 62 -6.30 -6.23 5.33
N VAL A 63 -6.35 -5.18 6.15
CA VAL A 63 -5.23 -4.24 6.32
C VAL A 63 -4.04 -4.95 6.96
N GLY A 64 -4.28 -5.72 8.03
CA GLY A 64 -3.25 -6.48 8.72
C GLY A 64 -2.60 -7.52 7.81
N GLU A 65 -3.39 -8.24 7.01
CA GLU A 65 -2.90 -9.23 6.05
C GLU A 65 -2.00 -8.58 5.00
N LYS A 66 -2.41 -7.45 4.39
CA LYS A 66 -1.61 -6.72 3.40
C LYS A 66 -0.28 -6.21 3.96
N ILE A 67 -0.28 -5.71 5.21
CA ILE A 67 0.95 -5.30 5.91
C ILE A 67 1.85 -6.52 6.13
N THR A 68 1.29 -7.64 6.59
CA THR A 68 2.02 -8.87 6.87
C THR A 68 2.67 -9.43 5.60
N GLN A 69 1.93 -9.48 4.50
CA GLN A 69 2.45 -9.91 3.20
C GLN A 69 3.60 -9.01 2.72
N LEU A 70 3.47 -7.69 2.89
CA LEU A 70 4.54 -6.77 2.50
C LEU A 70 5.78 -6.92 3.40
N ILE A 71 5.61 -7.13 4.70
CA ILE A 71 6.72 -7.42 5.62
C ILE A 71 7.43 -8.72 5.22
N ASN A 72 6.68 -9.78 4.92
CA ASN A 72 7.26 -11.04 4.47
C ASN A 72 8.06 -10.87 3.17
N HIS A 73 7.53 -10.09 2.21
CA HIS A 73 8.27 -9.73 1.00
C HIS A 73 9.58 -8.97 1.34
N CYS A 74 9.53 -7.99 2.24
CA CYS A 74 10.73 -7.26 2.67
C CYS A 74 11.79 -8.16 3.31
N LEU A 75 11.36 -9.11 4.16
CA LEU A 75 12.27 -10.07 4.79
C LEU A 75 12.92 -11.00 3.76
N ALA A 76 12.14 -11.50 2.80
CA ALA A 76 12.63 -12.38 1.75
C ALA A 76 13.61 -11.70 0.79
N HIS A 77 13.36 -10.43 0.46
CA HIS A 77 14.15 -9.68 -0.53
C HIS A 77 15.15 -8.70 0.08
N GLN A 78 15.26 -8.65 1.42
CA GLN A 78 16.13 -7.72 2.16
C GLN A 78 15.89 -6.26 1.73
N THR A 79 14.63 -5.90 1.48
CA THR A 79 14.26 -4.57 0.99
C THR A 79 13.75 -3.69 2.12
N PRO A 80 14.18 -2.43 2.22
CA PRO A 80 13.60 -1.46 3.14
C PRO A 80 12.07 -1.37 3.02
N LEU A 81 11.42 -1.15 4.17
CA LEU A 81 9.98 -0.97 4.27
C LEU A 81 9.66 0.45 4.76
N LEU A 82 8.83 1.17 4.03
CA LEU A 82 8.26 2.45 4.44
C LEU A 82 6.75 2.32 4.65
N ILE A 83 6.28 2.60 5.87
CA ILE A 83 4.85 2.66 6.17
C ILE A 83 4.45 4.11 6.44
N ILE A 84 3.58 4.66 5.60
CA ILE A 84 2.94 5.95 5.81
C ILE A 84 1.64 5.70 6.57
N SER A 85 1.72 5.88 7.88
CA SER A 85 0.59 5.77 8.79
C SER A 85 -0.29 7.01 8.69
N LYS A 86 -1.59 6.80 8.50
CA LYS A 86 -2.64 7.80 8.64
C LYS A 86 -3.92 7.13 9.11
N SER A 87 -4.10 7.08 10.42
CA SER A 87 -5.32 6.57 11.07
C SER A 87 -5.91 7.63 12.00
N GLY A 88 -7.22 7.54 12.28
CA GLY A 88 -7.90 8.43 13.23
C GLY A 88 -7.52 8.25 14.70
N GLY A 89 -6.55 7.39 15.01
CA GLY A 89 -6.24 6.94 16.38
C GLY A 89 -6.89 5.59 16.73
N ALA A 90 -6.56 5.06 17.90
CA ALA A 90 -7.16 3.83 18.42
C ALA A 90 -8.58 4.10 18.93
N LEU A 91 -9.54 3.24 18.55
CA LEU A 91 -10.86 3.23 19.17
C LEU A 91 -10.71 2.68 20.60
N ILE A 92 -10.69 3.56 21.59
CA ILE A 92 -10.85 3.20 23.01
C ILE A 92 -12.33 3.42 23.37
N ASN A 93 -13.01 2.36 23.81
CA ASN A 93 -14.30 2.42 24.52
C ASN A 93 -14.19 1.56 25.77
#